data_AF-A0A355AZH0-F1
#
_entry.id   AF-A0A355AZH0-F1
#
_cell.length_a   1.000
_cell.length_b   1.000
_cell.length_c   1.000
_cell.angle_alpha   90.00
_cell.angle_beta   90.00
_cell.angle_gamma   90.00
#
_symmetry.space_group_name_H-M   'P 1'
#
loop_
_entity.id
_entity.type
_entity.pdbx_description
1 polymer ?
#
loop_
_entity_poly.entity_id
_entity_poly.type
_entity_poly.pdbx_seq_one_letter_code
_entity_poly.pdbx_strand_id
1 'polypeptide(L)'
;MHAAILHYGTIFHWFAMQARKILWGGEKMVRMPKFVISVCVLVISLVISFVPVAQAAKPVRIGFGMALTGGLALAGRAAVLAMKIWRDDVNKRGGLLGRKVELVYYDD
;
A
#
# COMPACT_ATOMS: atom_id res chain seq x y z
N MET A 1 -7.28 41.63 34.27
CA MET A 1 -7.30 40.32 33.57
C MET A 1 -8.39 39.40 34.15
N HIS A 2 -9.66 39.79 34.11
CA HIS A 2 -10.76 39.02 34.73
C HIS A 2 -12.03 38.90 33.85
N ALA A 3 -12.00 39.38 32.59
CA ALA A 3 -13.19 39.41 31.71
C ALA A 3 -13.14 38.45 30.52
N ALA A 4 -12.01 37.75 30.28
CA ALA A 4 -11.82 36.94 29.06
C ALA A 4 -12.26 35.47 29.19
N ILE A 5 -12.59 34.99 30.41
CA ILE A 5 -12.83 33.56 30.67
C ILE A 5 -14.33 33.18 30.55
N LEU A 6 -15.25 34.14 30.61
CA LEU A 6 -16.69 33.86 30.62
C LEU A 6 -17.33 33.69 29.22
N HIS A 7 -16.64 34.09 28.14
CA HIS A 7 -17.19 33.99 26.78
C HIS A 7 -16.91 32.65 26.07
N TYR A 8 -15.96 31.84 26.56
CA TYR A 8 -15.62 30.54 25.94
C TYR A 8 -16.54 29.40 26.38
N GLY A 9 -17.15 29.49 27.56
CA GLY A 9 -18.05 28.46 28.09
C GLY A 9 -19.37 28.34 27.31
N THR A 10 -19.89 29.44 26.78
CA THR A 10 -21.15 29.45 26.00
C THR A 10 -20.98 28.86 24.61
N ILE A 11 -19.84 29.09 23.95
CA ILE A 11 -19.51 28.52 22.64
C ILE A 11 -19.29 27.01 22.74
N PHE A 12 -18.59 26.55 23.78
CA PHE A 12 -18.35 25.12 24.00
C PHE A 12 -19.66 24.38 24.37
N HIS A 13 -20.53 25.00 25.16
CA HIS A 13 -21.86 24.47 25.47
C HIS A 13 -22.76 24.43 24.22
N TRP A 14 -22.71 25.46 23.38
CA TRP A 14 -23.45 25.50 22.11
C TRP A 14 -22.98 24.42 21.12
N PHE A 15 -21.67 24.20 20.99
CA PHE A 15 -21.11 23.11 20.17
C PHE A 15 -21.43 21.71 20.73
N ALA A 16 -21.38 21.53 22.05
CA ALA A 16 -21.76 20.27 22.69
C ALA A 16 -23.25 19.95 22.50
N MET A 17 -24.12 20.98 22.51
CA MET A 17 -25.53 20.83 22.17
C MET A 17 -25.74 20.52 20.69
N GLN A 18 -24.95 21.10 19.79
CA GLN A 18 -25.01 20.81 18.35
C GLN A 18 -24.61 19.35 18.07
N ALA A 19 -23.53 18.85 18.70
CA ALA A 19 -23.06 17.48 18.57
C ALA A 19 -24.06 16.46 19.14
N ARG A 20 -24.72 16.78 20.26
CA ARG A 20 -25.80 15.93 20.82
C ARG A 20 -27.00 15.85 19.88
N LYS A 21 -27.33 16.92 19.16
CA LYS A 21 -28.43 16.93 18.18
C LYS A 21 -28.12 16.10 16.92
N ILE A 22 -26.85 16.04 16.51
CA ILE A 22 -26.34 15.21 15.40
C ILE A 22 -26.29 13.73 15.79
N LEU A 23 -25.93 13.42 17.04
CA LEU A 23 -25.73 12.05 17.52
C LEU A 23 -26.99 11.39 18.13
N TRP A 24 -27.95 12.19 18.63
CA TRP A 24 -29.15 11.71 19.33
C TRP A 24 -30.45 12.35 18.77
N GLY A 25 -30.49 12.54 17.44
CA GLY A 25 -31.69 12.94 16.72
C GLY A 25 -32.45 11.71 16.19
N GLY A 26 -33.12 10.98 17.08
CA GLY A 26 -34.11 9.98 16.67
C GLY A 26 -35.36 10.69 16.15
N GLU A 27 -35.54 10.64 14.82
CA GLU A 27 -36.72 10.97 13.97
C GLU A 27 -36.21 11.81 12.77
N LYS A 28 -35.75 11.28 11.64
CA LYS A 28 -36.05 10.03 10.95
C LYS A 28 -34.73 9.63 10.30
N MET A 29 -34.16 8.49 10.67
CA MET A 29 -33.18 7.84 9.80
C MET A 29 -33.93 7.62 8.49
N VAL A 30 -33.68 8.47 7.47
CA VAL A 30 -34.31 8.36 6.16
C VAL A 30 -34.10 6.92 5.77
N ARG A 31 -35.18 6.12 5.77
CA ARG A 31 -35.15 4.73 5.36
C ARG A 31 -34.75 4.79 3.90
N MET A 32 -33.44 4.78 3.62
CA MET A 32 -32.92 4.95 2.28
C MET A 32 -33.63 3.90 1.44
N PRO A 33 -34.36 4.31 0.40
CA PRO A 33 -35.06 3.36 -0.45
C PRO A 33 -34.04 2.30 -0.87
N LYS A 34 -34.39 1.01 -0.82
CA LYS A 34 -33.49 -0.09 -1.21
C LYS A 34 -32.87 0.16 -2.61
N PHE A 35 -33.60 0.90 -3.45
CA PHE A 35 -33.16 1.43 -4.73
C PHE A 35 -31.93 2.36 -4.65
N VAL A 36 -31.86 3.27 -3.66
CA VAL A 36 -30.70 4.18 -3.48
C VAL A 36 -29.44 3.40 -3.11
N ILE A 37 -29.56 2.39 -2.26
CA ILE A 37 -28.44 1.49 -1.93
C ILE A 37 -28.01 0.71 -3.18
N SER A 38 -28.96 0.17 -3.95
CA SER A 38 -28.67 -0.50 -5.23
C SER A 38 -27.97 0.40 -6.24
N VAL A 39 -28.39 1.67 -6.34
CA VAL A 39 -27.76 2.67 -7.21
C VAL A 39 -26.34 2.97 -6.74
N CYS A 40 -26.12 3.17 -5.46
CA CYS A 40 -24.76 3.37 -4.93
C CYS A 40 -23.85 2.17 -5.21
N VAL A 41 -24.34 0.93 -5.03
CA VAL A 41 -23.57 -0.29 -5.33
C VAL A 41 -23.23 -0.39 -6.82
N LEU A 42 -24.19 -0.09 -7.70
CA LEU A 42 -23.97 -0.09 -9.14
C LEU A 42 -22.96 0.98 -9.58
N VAL A 43 -23.06 2.19 -9.02
CA VAL A 43 -22.12 3.27 -9.29
C VAL A 43 -20.72 2.92 -8.80
N ILE A 44 -20.58 2.37 -7.59
CA ILE A 44 -19.29 1.93 -7.04
C ILE A 44 -18.69 0.81 -7.90
N SER A 45 -19.49 -0.17 -8.31
CA SER A 45 -19.04 -1.27 -9.18
C SER A 45 -18.59 -0.76 -10.56
N LEU A 46 -19.30 0.23 -11.11
CA LEU A 46 -18.94 0.86 -12.38
C LEU A 46 -17.61 1.63 -12.25
N VAL A 47 -17.41 2.35 -11.15
CA VAL A 47 -16.16 3.11 -10.88
C VAL A 47 -14.96 2.19 -10.70
N ILE A 48 -15.10 1.07 -10.00
CA ILE A 48 -14.00 0.11 -9.79
C ILE A 48 -13.54 -0.51 -11.12
N SER A 49 -14.43 -0.63 -12.11
CA SER A 49 -14.12 -1.19 -13.43
C SER A 49 -13.14 -0.32 -14.25
N PHE A 50 -12.96 0.95 -13.87
CA PHE A 50 -12.02 1.87 -14.51
C PHE A 50 -10.68 2.01 -13.77
N VAL A 51 -10.43 1.23 -12.71
CA VAL A 51 -9.13 1.24 -12.04
C VAL A 51 -8.10 0.59 -12.98
N PRO A 52 -7.06 1.32 -13.44
CA PRO A 52 -6.04 0.73 -14.29
C PRO A 52 -5.31 -0.37 -13.51
N VAL A 53 -5.37 -1.60 -14.03
CA VAL A 53 -4.56 -2.71 -13.51
C VAL A 53 -3.11 -2.43 -13.86
N ALA A 54 -2.29 -2.15 -12.85
CA ALA A 54 -0.86 -2.01 -13.04
C ALA A 54 -0.28 -3.35 -13.54
N GLN A 55 0.21 -3.37 -14.78
CA GLN A 55 0.92 -4.53 -15.32
C GLN A 55 2.27 -4.66 -14.61
N ALA A 56 2.51 -5.81 -13.99
CA ALA A 56 3.79 -6.07 -13.33
C ALA A 56 4.93 -5.96 -14.36
N ALA A 57 5.85 -5.02 -14.12
CA ALA A 57 7.01 -4.85 -14.99
C ALA A 57 7.89 -6.11 -14.95
N LYS A 58 8.43 -6.48 -16.11
CA LYS A 58 9.32 -7.66 -16.25
C LYS A 58 10.50 -7.55 -15.27
N PRO A 59 11.00 -8.65 -14.70
CA PRO A 59 12.16 -8.60 -13.81
C PRO A 59 13.41 -8.05 -14.51
N VAL A 60 14.35 -7.52 -13.73
CA VAL A 60 15.69 -7.13 -14.18
C VAL A 60 16.57 -8.38 -14.14
N ARG A 61 17.02 -8.84 -15.31
CA ARG A 61 17.89 -10.01 -15.42
C ARG A 61 19.35 -9.57 -15.44
N ILE A 62 20.15 -10.10 -14.53
CA ILE A 62 21.59 -9.85 -14.44
C ILE A 62 22.32 -11.14 -14.78
N GLY A 63 23.08 -11.11 -15.88
CA GLY A 63 23.86 -12.21 -16.41
C GLY A 63 25.33 -12.15 -15.97
N PHE A 64 25.92 -13.27 -15.54
CA PHE A 64 27.37 -13.36 -15.30
C PHE A 64 27.91 -14.79 -15.45
N GLY A 65 29.20 -14.91 -15.81
CA GLY A 65 29.94 -16.18 -15.76
C GLY A 65 30.59 -16.39 -14.40
N MET A 66 30.77 -17.65 -14.00
CA MET A 66 31.39 -18.00 -12.73
C MET A 66 32.05 -19.38 -12.80
N ALA A 67 33.23 -19.53 -12.19
CA ALA A 67 33.86 -20.84 -12.05
C ALA A 67 33.11 -21.70 -11.02
N LEU A 68 32.16 -22.50 -11.46
CA LEU A 68 31.35 -23.43 -10.66
C LEU A 68 31.92 -24.85 -10.66
N THR A 69 32.79 -25.14 -11.62
CA THR A 69 33.60 -26.36 -11.73
C THR A 69 35.10 -26.06 -11.71
N GLY A 70 35.93 -27.11 -11.68
CA GLY A 70 37.39 -26.98 -11.64
C GLY A 70 37.96 -26.51 -10.29
N GLY A 71 39.24 -26.11 -10.30
CA GLY A 71 39.98 -25.76 -9.09
C GLY A 71 39.48 -24.52 -8.34
N LEU A 72 38.66 -23.68 -9.00
CA LEU A 72 38.11 -22.45 -8.44
C LEU A 72 36.63 -22.59 -8.03
N ALA A 73 36.03 -23.77 -8.17
CA ALA A 73 34.62 -24.04 -7.89
C ALA A 73 34.16 -23.57 -6.49
N LEU A 74 35.03 -23.70 -5.49
CA LEU A 74 34.73 -23.31 -4.11
C LEU A 74 34.51 -21.80 -3.99
N ALA A 75 35.38 -21.01 -4.62
CA ALA A 75 35.27 -19.55 -4.65
C ALA A 75 34.06 -19.11 -5.49
N GLY A 76 33.85 -19.71 -6.67
CA GLY A 76 32.74 -19.31 -7.53
C GLY A 76 31.37 -19.64 -6.94
N ARG A 77 31.22 -20.78 -6.24
CA ARG A 77 29.98 -21.10 -5.50
C ARG A 77 29.74 -20.13 -4.35
N ALA A 78 30.79 -19.71 -3.64
CA ALA A 78 30.68 -18.70 -2.59
C ALA A 78 30.24 -17.34 -3.16
N ALA A 79 30.78 -16.94 -4.31
CA ALA A 79 30.37 -15.72 -5.01
C ALA A 79 28.90 -15.77 -5.47
N VAL A 80 28.44 -16.89 -6.04
CA VAL A 80 27.02 -17.08 -6.40
C VAL A 80 26.13 -17.00 -5.17
N LEU A 81 26.54 -17.58 -4.04
CA LEU A 81 25.78 -17.49 -2.80
C LEU A 81 25.65 -16.05 -2.33
N ALA A 82 26.75 -15.28 -2.32
CA ALA A 82 26.73 -13.87 -1.96
C ALA A 82 25.78 -13.06 -2.88
N MET A 83 25.83 -13.31 -4.19
CA MET A 83 24.92 -12.67 -5.15
C MET A 83 23.45 -13.02 -4.90
N LYS A 84 23.14 -14.28 -4.56
CA LYS A 84 21.77 -14.70 -4.21
C LYS A 84 21.26 -13.99 -2.95
N ILE A 85 22.09 -13.87 -1.92
CA ILE A 85 21.75 -13.14 -0.69
C ILE A 85 21.45 -11.67 -1.02
N TRP A 86 22.30 -11.03 -1.83
CA TRP A 86 22.07 -9.66 -2.29
C TRP A 86 20.76 -9.51 -3.06
N ARG A 87 20.51 -10.39 -4.04
CA ARG A 87 19.25 -10.42 -4.81
C ARG A 87 18.05 -10.49 -3.88
N ASP A 88 18.10 -11.35 -2.86
CA ASP A 88 17.00 -11.54 -1.93
C ASP A 88 16.75 -10.31 -1.05
N ASP A 89 17.80 -9.67 -0.54
CA ASP A 89 17.67 -8.42 0.23
C ASP A 89 17.11 -7.28 -0.64
N VAL A 90 17.64 -7.09 -1.85
CA VAL A 90 17.12 -6.08 -2.80
C VAL A 90 15.66 -6.35 -3.15
N ASN A 91 15.31 -7.60 -3.44
CA ASN A 91 13.93 -7.96 -3.76
C ASN A 91 12.99 -7.76 -2.56
N LYS A 92 13.43 -8.01 -1.33
CA LYS A 92 12.65 -7.71 -0.12
C LYS A 92 12.39 -6.20 0.03
N ARG A 93 13.33 -5.36 -0.41
CA ARG A 93 13.23 -3.89 -0.39
C ARG A 93 12.45 -3.27 -1.55
N GLY A 94 11.77 -4.08 -2.37
CA GLY A 94 10.99 -3.60 -3.52
C GLY A 94 11.69 -3.73 -4.87
N GLY A 95 12.90 -4.30 -4.90
CA GLY A 95 13.66 -4.53 -6.12
C GLY A 95 14.37 -3.27 -6.63
N LEU A 96 14.84 -3.33 -7.88
CA LEU A 96 15.48 -2.20 -8.55
C LEU A 96 14.47 -1.52 -9.45
N LEU A 97 14.26 -0.21 -9.28
CA LEU A 97 13.28 0.55 -10.07
C LEU A 97 11.86 -0.06 -10.02
N GLY A 98 11.49 -0.63 -8.86
CA GLY A 98 10.21 -1.32 -8.67
C GLY A 98 10.11 -2.70 -9.33
N ARG A 99 11.23 -3.24 -9.83
CA ARG A 99 11.28 -4.53 -10.56
C ARG A 99 12.11 -5.53 -9.77
N LYS A 100 11.63 -6.77 -9.69
CA LYS A 100 12.39 -7.87 -9.06
C LYS A 100 13.65 -8.16 -9.87
N VAL A 101 14.73 -8.48 -9.18
CA VAL A 101 16.00 -8.92 -9.74
C VAL A 101 15.99 -10.45 -9.90
N GLU A 102 16.41 -10.91 -11.07
CA GLU A 102 16.69 -12.30 -11.40
C GLU A 102 18.17 -12.46 -11.76
N LEU A 103 18.83 -13.44 -11.15
CA LEU A 103 20.20 -13.77 -11.50
C LEU A 103 20.20 -14.91 -12.53
N VAL A 104 20.93 -14.71 -13.60
CA VAL A 104 21.22 -15.72 -14.62
C VAL A 104 22.73 -15.90 -14.61
N TYR A 105 23.19 -17.12 -14.36
CA TYR A 105 24.63 -17.38 -14.31
C TYR A 105 24.95 -18.73 -14.91
N TYR A 106 26.14 -18.81 -15.51
CA TYR A 106 26.64 -19.99 -16.19
C TYR A 106 28.05 -20.29 -15.69
N ASP A 107 28.41 -21.57 -15.78
CA ASP A 107 29.79 -22.01 -15.62
C ASP A 107 30.61 -21.55 -16.84
N ASP A 108 31.81 -21.02 -16.62
CA ASP A 108 32.73 -20.54 -17.67
C ASP A 108 33.70 -21.62 -18.19
#